data_AF-A0A353GBW1-F1
#
_entry.id   AF-A0A353GBW1-F1
#
_cell.length_a   1.000
_cell.length_b   1.000
_cell.length_c   1.000
_cell.angle_alpha   90.00
_cell.angle_beta   90.00
_cell.angle_gamma   90.00
#
_symmetry.space_group_name_H-M   'P 1'
#
loop_
_entity.id
_entity.type
_entity.pdbx_description
1 polymer ?
#
loop_
_entity_poly.entity_id
_entity_poly.type
_entity_poly.pdbx_seq_one_letter_code
_entity_poly.pdbx_strand_id
1 'polypeptide(L)' 'NQKQLVRPVRGFKTLKTAYATIKGFEVMRALRKGQAAIFNLTGDIRGEARIVERAFGIGPGALTEAVALLAQNLESQAA' A
#
# COMPACT_ATOMS: atom_id res chain seq x y z
N ASN A 1 -27.11 13.66 30.58
CA ASN A 1 -26.53 13.05 29.37
C ASN A 1 -25.54 14.00 28.68
N GLN A 2 -24.32 14.13 29.20
CA GLN A 2 -23.25 14.85 28.50
C GLN A 2 -22.61 13.91 27.47
N LYS A 3 -22.88 14.12 26.18
CA LYS A 3 -22.10 13.49 25.11
C LYS A 3 -20.71 14.11 25.13
N GLN A 4 -19.69 13.32 25.51
CA GLN A 4 -18.30 13.76 25.50
C GLN A 4 -17.86 13.95 24.04
N LEU A 5 -17.57 15.19 23.65
CA LEU A 5 -17.11 15.50 22.30
C LEU A 5 -15.68 14.97 22.13
N VAL A 6 -15.55 13.79 21.54
CA VAL A 6 -14.25 13.16 21.28
C VAL A 6 -13.47 14.06 20.32
N ARG A 7 -12.31 14.55 20.75
CA ARG A 7 -11.44 15.34 19.88
C ARG A 7 -11.08 14.48 18.65
N PRO A 8 -11.26 14.99 17.43
CA PRO A 8 -11.13 14.18 16.20
C PRO A 8 -9.71 13.62 16.00
N VAL A 9 -8.72 14.20 16.69
CA VAL A 9 -7.30 13.84 16.60
C VAL A 9 -6.82 12.88 17.69
N ARG A 10 -7.61 12.47 18.70
CA ARG A 10 -7.28 11.49 19.78
C ARG A 10 -5.77 11.39 20.18
N GLY A 11 -5.08 12.51 20.40
CA GLY A 11 -3.67 12.52 20.84
C GLY A 11 -2.63 12.75 19.73
N PHE A 12 -3.02 12.77 18.46
CA PHE A 12 -2.17 13.21 17.35
C PHE A 12 -2.14 14.73 17.23
N LYS A 13 -0.97 15.26 16.82
CA LYS A 13 -0.78 16.71 16.62
C LYS A 13 -1.64 17.27 15.48
N THR A 14 -1.89 16.48 14.43
CA THR A 14 -2.72 16.87 13.28
C THR A 14 -3.54 15.69 12.74
N LEU A 15 -4.61 15.97 11.99
CA LEU A 15 -5.40 14.94 11.29
C LEU A 15 -4.55 14.18 10.26
N LYS A 16 -3.64 14.88 9.55
CA LYS A 16 -2.72 14.26 8.58
C LYS A 16 -1.86 13.18 9.24
N THR A 17 -1.30 13.47 10.41
CA THR A 17 -0.51 12.50 11.18
C THR A 17 -1.34 11.36 11.74
N ALA A 18 -2.59 11.63 12.14
CA ALA A 18 -3.51 10.58 12.60
C ALA A 18 -3.82 9.61 11.45
N TYR A 19 -4.20 10.14 10.28
CA TYR A 19 -4.55 9.34 9.12
C TYR A 19 -3.38 8.50 8.61
N ALA A 20 -2.19 9.09 8.48
CA ALA A 20 -0.99 8.37 8.05
C ALA A 20 -0.67 7.20 9.00
N THR A 21 -0.79 7.42 10.32
CA THR A 21 -0.56 6.38 11.33
C THR A 21 -1.58 5.26 11.24
N ILE A 22 -2.89 5.58 11.20
CA ILE A 22 -3.97 4.58 11.12
C ILE A 22 -3.81 3.74 9.84
N LYS A 23 -3.60 4.40 8.70
CA LYS A 23 -3.36 3.73 7.42
C LYS A 23 -2.11 2.83 7.48
N GLY A 24 -1.03 3.29 8.11
CA GLY A 24 0.18 2.49 8.31
C GLY A 24 -0.09 1.21 9.11
N PHE A 25 -0.91 1.27 10.15
CA PHE A 25 -1.32 0.08 10.92
C PHE A 25 -2.15 -0.90 10.09
N GLU A 26 -3.06 -0.40 9.26
CA GLU A 26 -3.85 -1.25 8.35
C GLU A 26 -2.95 -1.99 7.35
N VAL A 27 -1.99 -1.28 6.76
CA VAL A 27 -0.97 -1.85 5.86
C VAL A 27 -0.14 -2.91 6.56
N MET A 28 0.42 -2.59 7.74
CA MET A 28 1.20 -3.55 8.53
C MET A 28 0.39 -4.79 8.91
N ARG A 29 -0.90 -4.62 9.22
CA ARG A 29 -1.81 -5.73 9.52
C ARG A 29 -2.11 -6.57 8.29
N ALA A 30 -2.29 -5.96 7.13
CA ALA A 30 -2.51 -6.65 5.86
C ALA A 30 -1.30 -7.50 5.47
N LEU A 31 -0.09 -6.96 5.63
CA LEU A 31 1.17 -7.68 5.46
C LEU A 31 1.26 -8.88 6.41
N ARG A 32 1.04 -8.67 7.71
CA ARG A 32 1.05 -9.76 8.71
C ARG A 32 0.06 -10.89 8.38
N LYS A 33 -1.07 -10.57 7.74
CA LYS A 33 -2.10 -11.53 7.34
C LYS A 33 -1.84 -12.19 5.98
N GLY A 34 -0.75 -11.85 5.29
CA GLY A 34 -0.46 -12.37 3.95
C GLY A 34 -1.36 -11.78 2.85
N GLN A 35 -2.06 -10.67 3.11
CA GLN A 35 -2.93 -10.04 2.09
C GLN A 35 -2.12 -9.39 0.96
N ALA A 36 -0.80 -9.24 1.12
CA ALA A 36 0.11 -8.86 0.04
C ALA A 36 0.15 -9.87 -1.11
N ALA A 37 -0.18 -11.14 -0.86
CA ALA A 37 -0.22 -12.16 -1.92
C ALA A 37 -1.16 -11.76 -3.08
N ILE A 38 -2.26 -11.06 -2.79
CA ILE A 38 -3.21 -10.55 -3.79
C ILE A 38 -2.55 -9.53 -4.73
N PHE A 39 -1.56 -8.79 -4.22
CA PHE A 39 -0.83 -7.78 -4.99
C PHE A 39 0.46 -8.33 -5.58
N ASN A 40 0.76 -9.61 -5.39
CA ASN A 40 2.02 -10.21 -5.82
C ASN A 40 1.92 -10.81 -7.23
N LEU A 41 1.72 -9.98 -8.25
CA LEU A 41 1.66 -10.42 -9.66
C LEU A 41 2.89 -11.25 -10.09
N THR A 42 4.06 -10.98 -9.50
CA THR A 42 5.35 -11.56 -9.85
C THR A 42 5.85 -12.60 -8.84
N GLY A 43 5.14 -12.83 -7.73
CA GLY A 43 5.55 -13.79 -6.69
C GLY A 43 6.80 -13.38 -5.90
N ASP A 44 7.18 -12.10 -5.92
CA ASP A 44 8.44 -11.57 -5.39
C ASP A 44 8.24 -10.54 -4.26
N ILE A 45 9.34 -10.09 -3.66
CA ILE A 45 9.35 -9.08 -2.57
C ILE A 45 8.67 -7.76 -3.03
N ARG A 46 8.64 -7.50 -4.35
CA ARG A 46 7.98 -6.31 -4.92
C ARG A 46 6.47 -6.28 -4.66
N GLY A 47 5.81 -7.43 -4.49
CA GLY A 47 4.38 -7.48 -4.15
C GLY A 47 4.05 -6.88 -2.77
N GLU A 48 4.95 -7.02 -1.80
CA GLU A 48 4.79 -6.41 -0.46
C GLU A 48 5.03 -4.89 -0.50
N ALA A 49 6.07 -4.46 -1.22
CA ALA A 49 6.35 -3.04 -1.45
C ALA A 49 5.16 -2.34 -2.14
N ARG A 50 4.50 -3.01 -3.09
CA ARG A 50 3.34 -2.51 -3.83
C ARG A 50 2.16 -2.15 -2.94
N ILE A 51 1.92 -2.90 -1.85
CA ILE A 51 0.87 -2.55 -0.88
C ILE A 51 1.15 -1.20 -0.23
N VAL A 52 2.41 -0.96 0.15
CA VAL A 52 2.84 0.28 0.81
C VAL A 52 2.76 1.44 -0.18
N GLU A 53 3.32 1.24 -1.36
CA GLU A 53 3.30 2.20 -2.47
C GLU A 53 1.89 2.66 -2.82
N ARG A 54 0.94 1.72 -3.01
CA ARG A 54 -0.46 2.07 -3.27
C ARG A 54 -1.16 2.74 -2.09
N ALA A 55 -0.90 2.29 -0.87
CA ALA A 55 -1.53 2.88 0.32
C ALA A 55 -1.15 4.35 0.48
N PHE A 56 0.12 4.68 0.25
CA PHE A 56 0.67 6.02 0.44
C PHE A 56 0.76 6.85 -0.85
N GLY A 57 0.47 6.26 -2.01
CA GLY A 57 0.57 6.93 -3.31
C GLY A 57 2.02 7.27 -3.68
N ILE A 58 2.95 6.38 -3.32
CA ILE A 58 4.39 6.53 -3.55
C ILE A 58 4.78 5.44 -4.56
N GLY A 59 5.60 5.74 -5.55
CA GLY A 59 6.05 4.74 -6.54
C GLY A 59 5.18 4.64 -7.79
N PRO A 60 5.54 3.73 -8.72
CA PRO A 60 4.88 3.58 -10.01
C PRO A 60 3.46 3.03 -9.88
N GLY A 61 2.56 3.51 -10.73
CA GLY A 61 1.18 3.04 -10.76
C GLY A 61 1.05 1.61 -11.28
N ALA A 62 -0.08 0.96 -10.97
CA ALA A 62 -0.39 -0.40 -11.43
C ALA A 62 -0.22 -0.60 -12.94
N LEU A 63 -0.57 0.43 -13.72
CA LEU A 63 -0.46 0.42 -15.18
C LEU A 63 0.99 0.47 -15.63
N THR A 64 1.81 1.32 -15.03
CA THR A 64 3.25 1.42 -15.32
C THR A 64 3.96 0.10 -15.07
N GLU A 65 3.63 -0.57 -13.97
CA GLU A 65 4.19 -1.89 -13.66
C GLU A 65 3.71 -2.97 -14.63
N ALA A 66 2.42 -2.99 -14.97
CA ALA A 66 1.88 -3.95 -15.95
C ALA A 66 2.56 -3.79 -17.31
N VAL A 67 2.81 -2.55 -17.74
CA VAL A 67 3.57 -2.25 -18.96
C VAL A 67 5.01 -2.76 -18.86
N ALA A 68 5.69 -2.56 -17.73
CA ALA A 68 7.05 -3.04 -17.52
C ALA A 68 7.14 -4.58 -17.55
N LEU A 69 6.16 -5.28 -16.97
CA LEU A 69 6.08 -6.75 -17.03
C LEU A 69 5.84 -7.26 -18.46
N LEU A 70 4.96 -6.60 -19.20
CA LEU A 70 4.73 -6.93 -20.61
C LEU A 70 6.00 -6.72 -21.44
N ALA A 71 6.72 -5.62 -21.21
CA ALA A 71 7.99 -5.36 -21.90
C ALA A 71 9.02 -6.47 -21.63
N GLN A 72 9.21 -6.88 -20.37
CA GLN A 72 10.12 -7.97 -20.01
C GLN A 72 9.72 -9.32 -20.64
N ASN A 73 8.43 -9.62 -20.71
CA ASN A 73 7.94 -10.83 -21.37
C ASN A 73 8.19 -10.81 -22.88
N LEU A 74 8.07 -9.66 -23.53
CA LEU A 74 8.37 -9.52 -24.96
C LEU A 74 9.87 -9.63 -25.24
N GLU A 75 10.71 -9.01 -24.41
CA GLU A 75 12.17 -9.10 -24.52
C GLU A 75 12.68 -10.53 -24.34
N SER A 76 12.12 -11.27 -23.38
CA SER A 76 12.46 -12.68 -23.16
C SER A 76 11.96 -13.63 -24.25
N GLN A 77 10.91 -13.26 -25.01
CA GLN A 77 10.46 -14.01 -26.19
C GLN A 77 11.28 -13.70 -27.44
N ALA A 78 11.96 -12.55 -27.48
CA ALA A 78 12.79 -12.13 -28.61
C ALA A 78 14.26 -12.61 -28.51
N ALA A 79 14.64 -13.21 -27.38
CA ALA A 79 15.95 -13.82 -27.13
C ALA A 79 15.93 -15.33 -27.38
#